data_AF-A0A2W6D5G4-F1
#
_entry.id   AF-A0A2W6D5G4-F1
#
_cell.length_a   1.000
_cell.length_b   1.000
_cell.length_c   1.000
_cell.angle_alpha   90.00
_cell.angle_beta   90.00
_cell.angle_gamma   90.00
#
_symmetry.space_group_name_H-M   'P 1'
#
loop_
_entity.id
_entity.type
_entity.pdbx_description
1 polymer ?
#
loop_
_entity_poly.entity_id
_entity_poly.type
_entity_poly.pdbx_seq_one_letter_code
_entity_poly.pdbx_strand_id
1 'polypeptide(L)'
;MTQGRGSLLVALLAICAEVGLYVTYQAHEARYHWFTHFFIGASVGLIAMSVWIAEEKRRVPYPAIWIFAGHAVAMAPDFLFAFGIPHQRWMDVFLGHLSALSVPGHNLTWYAVFLVTLAGYLTADARLRAQRDAGRSTGGRRRRRR
;
A
#
# COMPACT_ATOMS: atom_id res chain seq x y z
N MET A 1 -2.21 -10.58 23.17
CA MET A 1 -0.99 -11.08 22.50
C MET A 1 -1.24 -11.74 21.13
N THR A 2 -2.46 -11.83 20.62
CA THR A 2 -2.80 -12.53 19.35
C THR A 2 -2.62 -11.67 18.09
N GLN A 3 -2.71 -10.34 18.20
CA GLN A 3 -2.68 -9.42 17.05
C GLN A 3 -1.33 -9.40 16.29
N GLY A 4 -0.22 -9.69 16.97
CA GLY A 4 1.10 -9.75 16.34
C GLY A 4 1.30 -10.98 15.45
N ARG A 5 0.81 -12.15 15.87
CA ARG A 5 0.91 -13.40 15.10
C ARG A 5 0.07 -13.38 13.83
N GLY A 6 -1.17 -12.86 13.91
CA GLY A 6 -2.03 -12.71 12.73
C GLY A 6 -1.45 -11.73 11.71
N SER A 7 -0.90 -10.60 12.16
CA SER A 7 -0.29 -9.62 11.26
C SER A 7 0.96 -10.15 10.56
N LEU A 8 1.79 -10.95 11.27
CA LEU A 8 2.96 -11.59 10.68
C LEU A 8 2.58 -12.62 9.62
N LEU A 9 1.61 -13.50 9.92
CA LEU A 9 1.14 -14.50 8.95
C LEU A 9 0.60 -13.83 7.68
N VAL A 10 -0.22 -12.78 7.82
CA VAL A 10 -0.75 -12.03 6.69
C VAL A 10 0.35 -11.36 5.88
N ALA A 11 1.38 -10.80 6.55
CA ALA A 11 2.53 -10.23 5.85
C ALA A 11 3.32 -11.29 5.07
N LEU A 12 3.54 -12.47 5.65
CA LEU A 12 4.20 -13.59 4.96
C LEU A 12 3.41 -14.05 3.74
N LEU A 13 2.09 -14.20 3.88
CA LEU A 13 1.21 -14.56 2.76
C LEU A 13 1.26 -13.51 1.64
N ALA A 14 1.23 -12.23 2.00
CA ALA A 14 1.38 -11.14 1.03
C ALA A 14 2.74 -11.22 0.32
N ILE A 15 3.84 -11.43 1.06
CA ILE A 15 5.18 -11.58 0.46
C ILE A 15 5.23 -12.78 -0.49
N CYS A 16 4.68 -13.93 -0.09
CA CYS A 16 4.63 -15.10 -0.97
C CYS A 16 3.82 -14.83 -2.25
N ALA A 17 2.70 -14.12 -2.15
CA ALA A 17 1.90 -13.72 -3.30
C ALA A 17 2.66 -12.76 -4.23
N GLU A 18 3.33 -11.75 -3.66
CA GLU A 18 4.17 -10.79 -4.39
C GLU A 18 5.33 -11.47 -5.12
N VAL A 19 6.00 -12.43 -4.47
CA VAL A 19 7.06 -13.23 -5.11
C VAL A 19 6.50 -14.08 -6.25
N GLY A 20 5.33 -14.69 -6.07
CA GLY A 20 4.65 -15.43 -7.13
C GLY A 20 4.37 -14.56 -8.35
N LEU A 21 3.81 -13.37 -8.14
CA LEU A 21 3.56 -12.38 -9.20
C LEU A 21 4.85 -11.90 -9.85
N TYR A 22 5.90 -11.65 -9.06
CA TYR A 22 7.20 -11.26 -9.62
C TYR A 22 7.76 -12.32 -10.57
N VAL A 23 7.64 -13.59 -10.20
CA VAL A 23 8.08 -14.72 -11.03
C VAL A 23 7.29 -14.79 -12.34
N THR A 24 5.97 -14.56 -12.34
CA THR A 24 5.19 -14.55 -13.60
C THR A 24 5.62 -13.43 -14.55
N TYR A 25 6.11 -12.31 -14.03
CA TYR A 25 6.63 -11.20 -14.84
C TYR A 25 8.09 -11.39 -15.28
N GLN A 26 8.82 -12.38 -14.74
CA GLN A 26 10.18 -12.67 -15.21
C GLN A 26 10.23 -13.26 -16.62
N ALA A 27 9.19 -13.99 -17.04
CA ALA A 27 9.19 -14.74 -18.29
C ALA A 27 9.15 -13.85 -19.56
N HIS A 28 8.90 -12.55 -19.42
CA HIS A 28 8.60 -11.65 -20.56
C HIS A 28 9.42 -10.35 -20.57
N GLU A 29 10.55 -10.27 -19.87
CA GLU A 29 11.29 -9.01 -19.62
C GLU A 29 10.45 -7.89 -18.95
N ALA A 30 9.22 -8.18 -18.56
CA ALA A 30 8.26 -7.26 -17.96
C ALA A 30 8.52 -6.98 -16.47
N ARG A 31 9.73 -7.25 -15.96
CA ARG A 31 10.09 -6.98 -14.55
C ARG A 31 9.91 -5.52 -14.19
N TYR A 32 10.24 -4.62 -15.12
CA TYR A 32 10.03 -3.18 -14.95
C TYR A 32 8.54 -2.84 -14.77
N HIS A 33 7.67 -3.58 -15.44
CA HIS A 33 6.22 -3.41 -15.44
C HIS A 33 5.64 -3.82 -14.08
N TRP A 34 6.10 -4.94 -13.53
CA TRP A 34 5.77 -5.37 -12.17
C TRP A 34 6.12 -4.30 -11.14
N PHE A 35 7.33 -3.73 -11.19
CA PHE A 35 7.74 -2.68 -10.24
C PHE A 35 6.85 -1.44 -10.32
N THR A 36 6.47 -1.05 -11.54
CA THR A 36 5.53 0.06 -11.75
C THR A 36 4.20 -0.21 -11.06
N HIS A 37 3.59 -1.38 -11.29
CA HIS A 37 2.33 -1.75 -10.65
C HIS A 37 2.46 -1.77 -9.14
N PHE A 38 3.55 -2.33 -8.63
CA PHE A 38 3.82 -2.39 -7.20
C PHE A 38 3.91 -0.99 -6.59
N PHE A 39 4.74 -0.09 -7.15
CA PHE A 39 4.93 1.24 -6.57
C PHE A 39 3.67 2.09 -6.64
N ILE A 40 2.93 2.04 -7.76
CA ILE A 40 1.65 2.75 -7.90
C ILE A 40 0.65 2.21 -6.88
N GLY A 41 0.41 0.90 -6.91
CA GLY A 41 -0.58 0.24 -6.06
C GLY A 41 -0.27 0.42 -4.58
N ALA A 42 0.99 0.23 -4.18
CA ALA A 42 1.45 0.44 -2.82
C ALA A 42 1.28 1.90 -2.37
N SER A 43 1.59 2.87 -3.25
CA SER A 43 1.39 4.30 -2.95
C SER A 43 -0.08 4.62 -2.70
N VAL A 44 -1.00 4.11 -3.53
CA VAL A 44 -2.44 4.26 -3.31
C VAL A 44 -2.87 3.62 -1.99
N GLY A 45 -2.39 2.41 -1.71
CA GLY A 45 -2.64 1.72 -0.43
C GLY A 45 -2.16 2.54 0.77
N LEU A 46 -0.96 3.11 0.70
CA LEU A 46 -0.38 3.97 1.75
C LEU A 46 -1.18 5.25 1.97
N ILE A 47 -1.65 5.89 0.89
CA ILE A 47 -2.53 7.06 0.97
C ILE A 47 -3.84 6.68 1.65
N ALA A 48 -4.50 5.61 1.20
CA ALA A 48 -5.78 5.16 1.77
C ALA A 48 -5.64 4.81 3.25
N MET A 49 -4.56 4.14 3.63
CA MET A 49 -4.23 3.85 5.03
C MET A 49 -3.97 5.13 5.85
N SER A 50 -3.33 6.13 5.26
CA SER A 50 -3.09 7.42 5.91
C SER A 50 -4.40 8.17 6.15
N VAL A 51 -5.29 8.19 5.16
CA VAL A 51 -6.65 8.75 5.26
C VAL A 51 -7.44 8.00 6.32
N TRP A 52 -7.41 6.67 6.34
CA TRP A 52 -8.05 5.87 7.38
C TRP A 52 -7.59 6.27 8.79
N ILE A 53 -6.28 6.42 9.01
CA ILE A 53 -5.74 6.86 10.31
C ILE A 53 -6.25 8.26 10.65
N ALA A 54 -6.30 9.16 9.66
CA ALA A 54 -6.76 10.52 9.83
C ALA A 54 -8.25 10.60 10.18
N GLU A 55 -9.11 9.83 9.53
CA GLU A 55 -10.56 9.85 9.75
C GLU A 55 -10.95 9.04 10.99
N GLU A 56 -10.54 7.77 11.05
CA GLU A 56 -10.99 6.83 12.07
C GLU A 56 -10.26 6.99 13.41
N LYS A 57 -9.14 7.74 13.43
CA LYS A 57 -8.24 7.87 14.59
C LYS A 57 -7.87 6.50 15.17
N ARG A 58 -7.72 5.50 14.30
CA ARG A 58 -7.44 4.11 14.62
C ARG A 58 -6.32 3.60 13.72
N ARG A 59 -5.54 2.64 14.24
CA ARG A 59 -4.54 1.95 13.42
C ARG A 59 -5.24 1.12 12.37
N VAL A 60 -4.63 1.05 11.19
CA VAL A 60 -5.08 0.19 10.10
C VAL A 60 -4.90 -1.27 10.50
N PRO A 61 -5.94 -2.11 10.41
CA PRO A 61 -5.79 -3.54 10.55
C PRO A 61 -5.12 -4.12 9.30
N TYR A 62 -4.11 -4.99 9.51
CA TYR A 62 -3.44 -5.74 8.44
C TYR A 62 -2.93 -4.88 7.27
N PRO A 63 -1.97 -3.96 7.51
CA PRO A 63 -1.49 -3.02 6.48
C PRO A 63 -0.95 -3.70 5.22
N ALA A 64 -0.43 -4.92 5.32
CA ALA A 64 0.03 -5.70 4.17
C ALA A 64 -1.09 -5.99 3.15
N ILE A 65 -2.34 -6.15 3.60
CA ILE A 65 -3.49 -6.38 2.71
C ILE A 65 -3.75 -5.15 1.85
N TRP A 66 -3.59 -3.95 2.40
CA TRP A 66 -3.82 -2.70 1.66
C TRP A 66 -2.80 -2.48 0.56
N ILE A 67 -1.53 -2.82 0.84
CA ILE A 67 -0.46 -2.78 -0.15
C ILE A 67 -0.73 -3.79 -1.27
N PHE A 68 -1.00 -5.05 -0.91
CA PHE A 68 -1.30 -6.10 -1.87
C PHE A 68 -2.56 -5.81 -2.71
N ALA A 69 -3.64 -5.33 -2.08
CA ALA A 69 -4.86 -4.98 -2.78
C ALA A 69 -4.64 -3.81 -3.76
N GLY A 70 -3.87 -2.79 -3.35
CA GLY A 70 -3.48 -1.69 -4.22
C GLY A 70 -2.68 -2.19 -5.42
N HIS A 71 -1.72 -3.10 -5.20
CA HIS A 71 -0.94 -3.71 -6.27
C HIS A 71 -1.83 -4.54 -7.23
N ALA A 72 -2.68 -5.42 -6.69
CA ALA A 72 -3.60 -6.22 -7.49
C ALA A 72 -4.55 -5.36 -8.34
N VAL A 73 -5.06 -4.25 -7.79
CA VAL A 73 -5.87 -3.29 -8.54
C VAL A 73 -5.05 -2.61 -9.63
N ALA A 74 -3.80 -2.24 -9.35
CA ALA A 74 -2.92 -1.66 -10.36
C ALA A 74 -2.63 -2.64 -11.50
N MET A 75 -2.56 -3.94 -11.22
CA MET A 75 -2.34 -5.03 -12.20
C MET A 75 -3.61 -5.46 -12.95
N ALA A 76 -4.79 -4.96 -12.57
CA ALA A 76 -6.05 -5.37 -13.19
C ALA A 76 -6.06 -5.26 -14.74
N PRO A 77 -5.48 -4.21 -15.38
CA PRO A 77 -5.38 -4.14 -16.84
C PRO A 77 -4.68 -5.36 -17.47
N ASP A 78 -3.62 -5.87 -16.84
CA ASP A 78 -2.81 -6.97 -17.36
C ASP A 78 -3.61 -8.28 -17.35
N PHE A 79 -4.40 -8.50 -16.31
CA PHE A 79 -5.32 -9.64 -16.26
C PHE A 79 -6.40 -9.53 -17.33
N LEU A 80 -7.01 -8.35 -17.51
CA LEU A 80 -8.03 -8.14 -18.54
C LEU A 80 -7.47 -8.37 -19.95
N PHE A 81 -6.22 -7.94 -20.20
CA PHE A 81 -5.54 -8.20 -21.46
C PHE A 81 -5.30 -9.69 -21.71
N ALA A 82 -4.90 -10.45 -20.69
CA ALA A 82 -4.74 -11.90 -20.79
C ALA A 82 -6.06 -12.62 -21.17
N PHE A 83 -7.21 -12.04 -20.86
CA PHE A 83 -8.54 -12.53 -21.28
C PHE A 83 -9.00 -12.02 -22.65
N GLY A 84 -8.12 -11.37 -23.43
CA GLY A 84 -8.42 -10.88 -24.77
C GLY A 84 -9.16 -9.55 -24.82
N ILE A 85 -9.26 -8.83 -23.70
CA ILE A 85 -9.91 -7.53 -23.64
C ILE A 85 -8.91 -6.44 -24.10
N PRO A 86 -9.30 -5.49 -25.00
CA PRO A 86 -8.39 -4.49 -25.52
C PRO A 86 -7.73 -3.63 -24.42
N HIS A 87 -6.41 -3.75 -24.29
CA HIS A 87 -5.62 -3.12 -23.23
C HIS A 87 -5.79 -1.59 -23.19
N GLN A 88 -5.79 -0.93 -24.36
CA GLN A 88 -5.83 0.53 -24.48
C GLN A 88 -7.03 1.18 -23.77
N ARG A 89 -8.23 0.60 -23.87
CA ARG A 89 -9.44 1.19 -23.28
C ARG A 89 -9.43 1.17 -21.75
N TRP A 90 -8.70 0.23 -21.18
CA TRP A 90 -8.58 0.09 -19.73
C TRP A 90 -7.42 0.90 -19.15
N MET A 91 -6.41 1.25 -19.96
CA MET A 91 -5.33 2.13 -19.51
C MET A 91 -5.83 3.52 -19.08
N ASP A 92 -6.90 4.04 -19.70
CA ASP A 92 -7.51 5.32 -19.34
C ASP A 92 -8.32 5.25 -18.03
N VAL A 93 -8.89 4.08 -17.71
CA VAL A 93 -9.66 3.85 -16.47
C VAL A 93 -8.72 3.61 -15.30
N PHE A 94 -7.65 2.85 -15.53
CA PHE A 94 -6.57 2.64 -14.57
C PHE A 94 -5.47 3.68 -14.81
N LEU A 95 -5.81 4.97 -14.59
CA LEU A 95 -4.98 6.19 -14.75
C LEU A 95 -3.50 6.11 -14.31
N GLY A 96 -3.11 5.13 -13.50
CA GLY A 96 -1.72 4.84 -13.14
C GLY A 96 -0.87 4.27 -14.28
N HIS A 97 -1.47 3.56 -15.24
CA HIS A 97 -0.72 2.82 -16.26
C HIS A 97 -0.10 3.73 -17.34
N LEU A 98 -0.84 4.76 -17.78
CA LEU A 98 -0.38 5.75 -18.77
C LEU A 98 0.59 6.79 -18.19
N SER A 99 0.43 7.15 -16.92
CA SER A 99 1.35 8.09 -16.27
C SER A 99 2.75 7.48 -16.07
N ALA A 100 2.87 6.16 -15.86
CA ALA A 100 4.18 5.52 -15.76
C ALA A 100 5.03 5.51 -17.04
N LEU A 101 4.38 5.52 -18.22
CA LEU A 101 5.07 5.56 -19.51
C LEU A 101 5.46 6.99 -19.94
N SER A 102 4.80 8.00 -19.37
CA SER A 102 4.90 9.39 -19.83
C SER A 102 5.58 10.32 -18.81
N VAL A 103 5.84 9.84 -17.59
CA VAL A 103 6.50 10.61 -16.53
C VAL A 103 8.02 10.55 -16.71
N PRO A 104 8.72 11.71 -16.79
CA PRO A 104 10.18 11.75 -16.80
C PRO A 104 10.76 10.99 -15.61
N GLY A 105 11.72 10.09 -15.86
CA GLY A 105 12.33 9.26 -14.83
C GLY A 105 11.62 7.94 -14.52
N HIS A 106 10.49 7.63 -15.15
CA HIS A 106 9.80 6.33 -15.09
C HIS A 106 9.66 5.80 -13.63
N ASN A 107 10.30 4.66 -13.33
CA ASN A 107 10.26 3.98 -12.04
C ASN A 107 10.88 4.81 -10.91
N LEU A 108 11.84 5.69 -11.20
CA LEU A 108 12.46 6.53 -10.17
C LEU A 108 11.45 7.52 -9.58
N THR A 109 10.58 8.08 -10.42
CA THR A 109 9.53 9.00 -9.97
C THR A 109 8.51 8.25 -9.12
N TRP A 110 8.09 7.06 -9.53
CA TRP A 110 7.20 6.23 -8.72
C TRP A 110 7.84 5.75 -7.43
N TYR A 111 9.14 5.48 -7.42
CA TYR A 111 9.88 5.18 -6.20
C TYR A 111 9.88 6.37 -5.25
N ALA A 112 10.12 7.60 -5.74
CA ALA A 112 10.03 8.80 -4.92
C ALA A 112 8.62 9.02 -4.35
N VAL A 113 7.57 8.84 -5.16
CA VAL A 113 6.17 8.90 -4.72
C VAL A 113 5.88 7.85 -3.64
N PHE A 114 6.36 6.62 -3.82
CA PHE A 114 6.24 5.56 -2.83
C PHE A 114 6.92 5.94 -1.50
N LEU A 115 8.14 6.49 -1.54
CA LEU A 115 8.83 6.94 -0.34
C LEU A 115 8.09 8.07 0.39
N VAL A 116 7.56 9.04 -0.36
CA VAL A 116 6.77 10.15 0.21
C VAL A 116 5.49 9.64 0.87
N THR A 117 4.75 8.76 0.19
CA THR A 117 3.51 8.19 0.74
C THR A 117 3.78 7.27 1.93
N LEU A 118 4.89 6.52 1.91
CA LEU A 118 5.36 5.71 3.04
C LEU A 118 5.68 6.59 4.25
N ALA A 119 6.43 7.67 4.05
CA ALA A 119 6.74 8.64 5.10
C ALA A 119 5.46 9.27 5.68
N GLY A 120 4.49 9.60 4.82
CA GLY A 120 3.17 10.10 5.22
C GLY A 120 2.43 9.13 6.12
N TYR A 121 2.32 7.86 5.72
CA TYR A 121 1.69 6.80 6.51
C TYR A 121 2.37 6.59 7.86
N LEU A 122 3.70 6.47 7.87
CA LEU A 122 4.47 6.27 9.11
C LEU A 122 4.30 7.45 10.07
N THR A 123 4.26 8.67 9.53
CA THR A 123 4.01 9.89 10.32
C THR A 123 2.61 9.88 10.92
N ALA A 124 1.59 9.50 10.15
CA ALA A 124 0.21 9.40 10.62
C ALA A 124 0.08 8.36 11.75
N ASP A 125 0.66 7.16 11.57
CA ASP A 125 0.64 6.12 12.60
C ASP A 125 1.39 6.55 13.86
N ALA A 126 2.58 7.17 13.72
CA ALA A 126 3.35 7.67 14.85
C ALA A 126 2.60 8.74 15.65
N ARG A 127 1.95 9.70 14.98
CA ARG A 127 1.12 10.73 15.63
C ARG A 127 -0.04 10.11 16.41
N LEU A 128 -0.72 9.12 15.83
CA LEU A 128 -1.80 8.42 16.50
C LEU A 128 -1.32 7.69 17.77
N ARG A 129 -0.12 7.08 17.72
CA ARG A 129 0.50 6.43 18.89
C ARG A 129 0.76 7.44 20.01
N ALA A 130 1.40 8.56 19.67
CA ALA A 130 1.72 9.61 20.64
C ALA A 130 0.47 10.18 21.33
N GLN A 131 -0.61 10.42 20.57
CA GLN A 131 -1.89 10.91 21.11
C GLN A 131 -2.51 9.92 22.10
N ARG A 132 -2.48 8.62 21.79
CA ARG A 132 -3.01 7.57 22.68
C ARG A 132 -2.21 7.45 23.98
N ASP A 133 -0.89 7.58 23.92
CA ASP A 133 -0.03 7.52 25.10
C ASP A 133 -0.19 8.75 25.99
N ALA A 134 -0.34 9.94 25.40
CA ALA A 134 -0.66 11.18 26.12
C ALA A 134 -2.03 11.14 26.82
N GLY A 135 -3.05 10.53 26.19
CA GLY A 135 -4.37 10.35 26.81
C GLY A 135 -4.37 9.39 28.01
N ARG A 136 -3.51 8.35 27.97
CA ARG A 136 -3.38 7.38 29.09
C ARG A 136 -2.71 8.01 30.31
N SER A 137 -1.68 8.83 30.12
CA SER A 137 -0.95 9.45 31.22
C SER A 137 -1.79 10.49 31.99
N THR A 138 -2.68 11.20 31.31
CA THR A 138 -3.63 12.14 31.93
C THR A 138 -4.80 11.43 32.63
N GLY A 139 -5.34 10.34 32.05
CA GLY A 139 -6.41 9.55 32.67
C GLY A 139 -6.00 8.85 33.97
N GLY A 140 -4.76 8.34 34.05
CA GLY A 140 -4.23 7.68 35.25
C GLY A 140 -4.04 8.61 36.45
N ARG A 141 -3.72 9.89 36.23
CA ARG A 141 -3.56 10.88 37.31
C ARG A 141 -4.87 11.28 37.98
N ARG A 142 -6.00 11.29 37.25
CA ARG A 142 -7.32 11.63 37.80
C ARG A 142 -7.90 10.56 38.72
N ARG A 143 -7.58 9.28 38.49
CA ARG A 143 -8.09 8.16 39.30
C ARG A 143 -7.38 7.96 40.64
N ARG A 144 -6.15 8.47 40.81
CA ARG A 144 -5.38 8.35 42.06
C ARG A 144 -5.67 9.42 43.12
N ARG A 145 -6.53 10.41 42.82
CA ARG A 145 -6.88 11.53 43.71
C ARG A 145 -8.30 11.43 44.30
N ARG A 146 -8.97 10.31 44.12
CA ARG A 146 -10.25 9.97 44.74
C ARG A 146 -10.04 8.71 45.57
#